data_AF-A0A7I9VM45-F1
#
_entry.id   AF-A0A7I9VM45-F1
#
_cell.length_a   1.000
_cell.length_b   1.000
_cell.length_c   1.000
_cell.angle_alpha   90.00
_cell.angle_beta   90.00
_cell.angle_gamma   90.00
#
_symmetry.space_group_name_H-M   'P 1'
#
loop_
_entity.id
_entity.type
_entity.pdbx_description
1 polymer ?
#
loop_
_entity_poly.entity_id
_entity_poly.type
_entity_poly.pdbx_seq_one_letter_code
_entity_poly.pdbx_strand_id
1 'polypeptide(L)'
;MTGAARRAGLALAVSAVAAALLAGCPLPQPLAEVARVDGGVISPPRIVAESAVPAETIIFVSQGCSAAVFSLGAEVEDVNTLEAVEARWFVDYQATLPQIPLSQPVPAGDDPANPIRAVVPYPFDAVAWNNGVPLHVVELVVSNAFKAITPTDARQNHSAQDGFETAVYRWVFQYVPAGDARGRCQ
;
A
#
# COMPACT_ATOMS: atom_id res chain seq x y z
N MET A 1 46.44 -5.38 -70.45
CA MET A 1 45.76 -4.13 -70.05
C MET A 1 44.68 -4.48 -69.04
N THR A 2 44.74 -3.78 -67.93
CA THR A 2 44.06 -3.95 -66.63
C THR A 2 42.61 -3.46 -66.61
N GLY A 3 41.77 -4.07 -65.77
CA GLY A 3 40.49 -3.55 -65.26
C GLY A 3 39.75 -4.65 -64.48
N ALA A 4 39.84 -4.74 -63.14
CA ALA A 4 39.02 -4.04 -62.12
C ALA A 4 37.51 -4.27 -62.33
N ALA A 5 36.71 -4.79 -61.40
CA ALA A 5 36.63 -4.39 -59.99
C ALA A 5 36.12 -5.51 -59.07
N ARG A 6 36.63 -5.50 -57.83
CA ARG A 6 36.27 -6.36 -56.70
C ARG A 6 34.92 -5.94 -56.11
N ARG A 7 34.03 -6.89 -55.85
CA ARG A 7 32.82 -6.70 -55.05
C ARG A 7 33.21 -6.64 -53.57
N ALA A 8 33.03 -5.48 -52.96
CA ALA A 8 33.04 -5.29 -51.52
C ALA A 8 31.67 -5.69 -50.95
N GLY A 9 31.64 -6.37 -49.81
CA GLY A 9 30.41 -6.74 -49.12
C GLY A 9 30.65 -7.73 -48.00
N LEU A 10 31.54 -7.41 -47.05
CA LEU A 10 31.68 -8.15 -45.80
C LEU A 10 30.72 -7.51 -44.78
N ALA A 11 29.57 -8.15 -44.53
CA ALA A 11 28.61 -7.72 -43.54
C ALA A 11 29.09 -8.13 -42.14
N LEU A 12 29.59 -7.15 -41.39
CA LEU A 12 29.84 -7.19 -39.95
C LEU A 12 28.62 -6.60 -39.24
N ALA A 13 27.93 -7.39 -38.41
CA ALA A 13 27.26 -6.91 -37.18
C ALA A 13 26.53 -8.08 -36.48
N VAL A 14 27.29 -9.01 -35.92
CA VAL A 14 26.85 -9.81 -34.77
C VAL A 14 27.32 -9.04 -33.54
N SER A 15 26.41 -8.46 -32.75
CA SER A 15 26.56 -8.15 -31.30
C SER A 15 25.52 -7.12 -30.84
N ALA A 16 24.30 -7.57 -30.47
CA ALA A 16 23.33 -6.71 -29.79
C ALA A 16 22.35 -7.50 -28.89
N VAL A 17 22.80 -8.57 -28.21
CA VAL A 17 21.92 -9.40 -27.35
C VAL A 17 22.49 -9.58 -25.92
N ALA A 18 23.53 -8.85 -25.53
CA ALA A 18 24.17 -9.00 -24.21
C ALA A 18 23.88 -7.86 -23.21
N ALA A 19 23.14 -6.82 -23.58
CA ALA A 19 22.91 -5.65 -22.71
C ALA A 19 21.62 -5.71 -21.87
N ALA A 20 20.77 -6.74 -22.02
CA ALA A 20 19.49 -6.83 -21.33
C ALA A 20 19.53 -7.57 -19.97
N LEU A 21 20.67 -8.17 -19.59
CA LEU A 21 20.80 -8.94 -18.35
C LEU A 21 21.31 -8.12 -17.14
N LEU A 22 21.48 -6.81 -17.30
CA LEU A 22 21.80 -5.88 -16.20
C LEU A 22 20.61 -5.02 -15.76
N ALA A 23 19.40 -5.31 -16.25
CA ALA A 23 18.18 -4.81 -15.64
C ALA A 23 18.01 -5.53 -14.29
N GLY A 24 18.73 -5.04 -13.29
CA GLY A 24 18.56 -5.46 -11.90
C GLY A 24 17.08 -5.46 -11.57
N CYS A 25 16.61 -6.54 -10.94
CA CYS A 25 15.34 -6.49 -10.22
C CYS A 25 15.37 -5.22 -9.38
N PRO A 26 14.34 -4.35 -9.41
CA PRO A 26 14.27 -3.25 -8.47
C PRO A 26 14.24 -3.88 -7.08
N LEU A 27 15.41 -3.92 -6.42
CA LEU A 27 15.50 -4.28 -5.02
C LEU A 27 14.63 -3.25 -4.30
N PRO A 28 13.69 -3.67 -3.43
CA PRO A 28 12.99 -2.74 -2.58
C PRO A 28 14.07 -1.91 -1.85
N GLN A 29 14.07 -0.60 -2.07
CA GLN A 29 14.94 0.27 -1.30
C GLN A 29 14.61 0.00 0.17
N PRO A 30 15.60 -0.34 1.02
CA PRO A 30 15.37 -0.31 2.44
C PRO A 30 14.86 1.09 2.76
N LEU A 31 13.71 1.18 3.44
CA LEU A 31 13.23 2.44 3.98
C LEU A 31 14.41 3.09 4.72
N ALA A 32 14.60 4.40 4.54
CA ALA A 32 15.65 5.11 5.25
C ALA A 32 15.51 4.75 6.74
N GLU A 33 16.52 4.05 7.27
CA GLU A 33 16.59 3.75 8.68
C GLU A 33 16.68 5.11 9.37
N VAL A 34 15.56 5.54 9.96
CA VAL A 34 15.51 6.79 10.70
C VAL A 34 16.37 6.53 11.93
N ALA A 35 17.65 6.86 11.81
CA ALA A 35 18.59 6.80 12.92
C ALA A 35 17.97 7.61 14.07
N ARG A 36 17.84 6.98 15.25
CA ARG A 36 17.59 7.67 16.52
C ARG A 36 18.75 8.63 16.76
N VAL A 37 18.63 9.86 16.29
CA VAL A 37 19.58 10.93 16.60
C VAL A 37 18.89 11.86 17.59
N ASP A 38 19.25 11.68 18.86
CA ASP A 38 19.33 12.73 19.87
C ASP A 38 18.16 13.73 19.97
N GLY A 39 17.15 13.41 20.79
CA GLY A 39 16.47 14.44 21.59
C GLY A 39 15.14 15.05 21.10
N GLY A 40 14.36 14.38 20.26
CA GLY A 40 12.92 14.70 20.15
C GLY A 40 12.35 14.78 18.74
N VAL A 41 12.40 13.67 18.00
CA VAL A 41 11.53 13.46 16.84
C VAL A 41 10.51 12.41 17.24
N ILE A 42 9.22 12.75 17.12
CA ILE A 42 8.11 11.82 17.36
C ILE A 42 8.31 10.65 16.40
N SER A 43 8.56 9.46 16.94
CA SER A 43 8.70 8.26 16.11
C SER A 43 7.34 7.97 15.50
N PRO A 44 7.16 8.07 14.18
CA PRO A 44 5.86 7.85 13.60
C PRO A 44 5.57 6.34 13.53
N PRO A 45 4.31 5.91 13.73
CA PRO A 45 3.94 4.51 13.64
C PRO A 45 4.24 4.01 12.23
N ARG A 46 4.61 2.74 12.16
CA ARG A 46 4.88 2.02 10.93
C ARG A 46 3.90 0.86 10.86
N ILE A 47 3.30 0.64 9.69
CA ILE A 47 2.50 -0.57 9.48
C ILE A 47 3.48 -1.71 9.22
N VAL A 48 3.35 -2.80 9.96
CA VAL A 48 4.14 -4.02 9.76
C VAL A 48 3.51 -4.77 8.59
N ALA A 49 4.01 -4.53 7.38
CA ALA A 49 3.40 -5.04 6.14
C ALA A 49 3.27 -6.57 6.12
N GLU A 50 4.19 -7.28 6.78
CA GLU A 50 4.22 -8.73 6.89
C GLU A 50 3.10 -9.29 7.77
N SER A 51 2.53 -8.47 8.65
CA SER A 51 1.38 -8.82 9.49
C SER A 51 0.03 -8.58 8.79
N ALA A 52 0.05 -8.05 7.57
CA ALA A 52 -1.18 -7.72 6.85
C ALA A 52 -2.03 -8.97 6.60
N VAL A 53 -3.33 -8.83 6.84
CA VAL A 53 -4.35 -9.84 6.61
C VAL A 53 -5.43 -9.24 5.72
N PRO A 54 -5.80 -9.89 4.60
CA PRO A 54 -5.04 -10.93 3.92
C PRO A 54 -3.63 -10.45 3.56
N ALA A 55 -2.69 -11.39 3.48
CA ALA A 55 -1.31 -11.08 3.12
C ALA A 55 -1.16 -10.62 1.66
N GLU A 56 -2.12 -10.97 0.79
CA GLU A 56 -2.10 -10.51 -0.59
C GLU A 56 -2.59 -9.06 -0.71
N THR A 57 -1.79 -8.22 -1.37
CA THR A 57 -2.17 -6.83 -1.67
C THR A 57 -3.20 -6.75 -2.80
N ILE A 58 -3.25 -7.72 -3.71
CA ILE A 58 -4.24 -7.77 -4.80
C ILE A 58 -5.15 -8.97 -4.58
N ILE A 59 -6.44 -8.71 -4.45
CA ILE A 59 -7.48 -9.69 -4.17
C ILE A 59 -8.43 -9.72 -5.35
N PHE A 60 -8.55 -10.87 -5.99
CA PHE A 60 -9.48 -11.06 -7.10
C PHE A 60 -10.83 -11.54 -6.56
N VAL A 61 -11.88 -10.76 -6.77
CA VAL A 61 -13.24 -11.08 -6.33
C VAL A 61 -14.06 -11.53 -7.52
N SER A 62 -14.71 -12.68 -7.42
CA SER A 62 -15.60 -13.12 -8.49
C SER A 62 -16.88 -12.30 -8.51
N GLN A 63 -17.29 -11.81 -9.67
CA GLN A 63 -18.59 -11.13 -9.83
C GLN A 63 -19.80 -12.06 -9.59
N GLY A 64 -19.58 -13.38 -9.55
CA GLY A 64 -20.62 -14.36 -9.24
C GLY A 64 -20.87 -14.59 -7.74
N CYS A 65 -20.16 -13.90 -6.85
CA CYS A 65 -20.30 -14.10 -5.41
C CYS A 65 -21.65 -13.57 -4.89
N SER A 66 -22.34 -14.37 -4.09
CA SER A 66 -23.53 -13.93 -3.33
C SER A 66 -23.18 -13.32 -1.97
N ALA A 67 -21.98 -13.62 -1.45
CA ALA A 67 -21.37 -13.02 -0.27
C ALA A 67 -19.84 -13.06 -0.43
N ALA A 68 -19.13 -12.02 0.01
CA ALA A 68 -17.68 -11.96 0.06
C ALA A 68 -17.26 -10.84 1.02
N VAL A 69 -16.80 -11.19 2.22
CA VAL A 69 -16.47 -10.24 3.30
C VAL A 69 -15.05 -10.50 3.78
N PHE A 70 -14.15 -9.62 3.39
CA PHE A 70 -12.73 -9.72 3.67
C PHE A 70 -12.43 -8.97 4.97
N SER A 71 -11.90 -9.68 5.98
CA SER A 71 -11.42 -9.03 7.20
C SER A 71 -10.01 -8.48 6.96
N LEU A 72 -9.90 -7.17 6.75
CA LEU A 72 -8.65 -6.47 6.52
C LEU A 72 -8.02 -6.05 7.85
N GLY A 73 -6.72 -6.26 8.01
CA GLY A 73 -6.02 -5.92 9.25
C GLY A 73 -4.51 -5.87 9.05
N ALA A 74 -3.83 -5.17 9.95
CA ALA A 74 -2.39 -5.20 10.08
C ALA A 74 -2.00 -4.80 11.51
N GLU A 75 -0.76 -5.04 11.88
CA GLU A 75 -0.14 -4.53 13.08
C GLU A 75 0.59 -3.22 12.78
N VAL A 76 0.74 -2.40 13.81
CA VAL A 76 1.58 -1.20 13.79
C VAL A 76 2.71 -1.33 14.80
N GLU A 77 3.90 -0.95 14.37
CA GLU A 77 5.06 -0.75 15.23
C GLU A 77 5.15 0.74 15.59
N ASP A 78 5.22 1.02 16.88
CA ASP A 78 5.44 2.37 17.40
C ASP A 78 6.36 2.31 18.62
N VAL A 79 7.44 3.07 18.55
CA VAL A 79 8.43 3.15 19.63
C VAL A 79 7.85 3.83 20.87
N ASN A 80 6.90 4.76 20.69
CA ASN A 80 6.24 5.42 21.82
C ASN A 80 4.96 4.67 22.19
N THR A 81 5.11 3.64 23.00
CA THR A 81 3.99 2.79 23.44
C THR A 81 3.04 3.47 24.41
N LEU A 82 3.39 4.64 24.96
CA LEU A 82 2.59 5.37 25.94
C LEU A 82 1.48 6.23 25.30
N GLU A 83 1.57 6.48 23.99
CA GLU A 83 0.55 7.24 23.27
C GLU A 83 -0.37 6.36 22.44
N ALA A 84 -1.60 6.84 22.24
CA ALA A 84 -2.51 6.22 21.29
C ALA A 84 -2.13 6.63 19.87
N VAL A 85 -2.26 5.68 18.94
CA VAL A 85 -2.21 5.96 17.50
C VAL A 85 -3.64 5.92 16.97
N GLU A 86 -3.93 6.71 15.94
CA GLU A 86 -5.19 6.61 15.23
C GLU A 86 -4.98 5.82 13.93
N ALA A 87 -5.88 4.88 13.65
CA ALA A 87 -6.00 4.19 12.38
C ALA A 87 -7.26 4.67 11.65
N ARG A 88 -7.16 4.91 10.35
CA ARG A 88 -8.24 5.36 9.49
C ARG A 88 -8.36 4.44 8.29
N TRP A 89 -9.56 3.91 8.08
CA TRP A 89 -9.88 3.09 6.93
C TRP A 89 -10.61 3.91 5.86
N PHE A 90 -10.16 3.78 4.62
CA PHE A 90 -10.77 4.39 3.45
C PHE A 90 -11.08 3.35 2.38
N VAL A 91 -12.17 3.55 1.64
CA VAL A 91 -12.44 2.83 0.40
C VAL A 91 -12.48 3.86 -0.73
N ASP A 92 -11.69 3.63 -1.77
CA ASP A 92 -11.51 4.49 -2.94
C ASP A 92 -11.21 5.94 -2.55
N TYR A 93 -10.14 6.13 -1.77
CA TYR A 93 -9.74 7.46 -1.33
C TYR A 93 -9.51 8.42 -2.51
N GLN A 94 -10.10 9.61 -2.42
CA GLN A 94 -9.99 10.70 -3.38
C GLN A 94 -9.75 12.00 -2.63
N ALA A 95 -8.55 12.55 -2.77
CA ALA A 95 -8.14 13.78 -2.08
C ALA A 95 -9.06 15.00 -2.37
N THR A 96 -9.74 15.00 -3.52
CA THR A 96 -10.63 16.09 -3.96
C THR A 96 -12.06 15.99 -3.44
N LEU A 97 -12.43 14.87 -2.82
CA LEU A 97 -13.78 14.65 -2.30
C LEU A 97 -13.75 14.58 -0.77
N PRO A 98 -14.75 15.16 -0.09
CA PRO A 98 -14.90 14.96 1.34
C PRO A 98 -15.25 13.49 1.60
N GLN A 99 -14.34 12.77 2.25
CA GLN A 99 -14.54 11.38 2.65
C GLN A 99 -14.36 11.25 4.15
N ILE A 100 -15.33 10.64 4.81
CA ILE A 100 -15.28 10.35 6.25
C ILE A 100 -14.71 8.94 6.40
N PRO A 101 -13.51 8.77 6.97
CA PRO A 101 -12.97 7.44 7.23
C PRO A 101 -13.71 6.76 8.37
N LEU A 102 -13.57 5.44 8.44
CA LEU A 102 -13.74 4.76 9.70
C LEU A 102 -12.47 4.96 10.54
N SER A 103 -12.55 5.88 11.51
CA SER A 103 -11.49 6.13 12.49
C SER A 103 -11.58 5.17 13.66
N GLN A 104 -10.47 4.57 14.05
CA GLN A 104 -10.36 3.67 15.19
C GLN A 104 -9.09 3.98 15.99
N PRO A 105 -9.17 4.04 17.33
CA PRO A 105 -7.98 4.15 18.16
C PRO A 105 -7.21 2.82 18.15
N VAL A 106 -5.90 2.91 18.06
CA VAL A 106 -4.95 1.86 18.42
C VAL A 106 -4.43 2.23 19.81
N PRO A 107 -4.88 1.54 20.88
CA PRO A 107 -4.56 1.92 22.25
C PRO A 107 -3.05 1.98 22.52
N ALA A 108 -2.68 2.73 23.55
CA ALA A 108 -1.33 2.61 24.12
C ALA A 108 -1.07 1.15 24.52
N GLY A 109 0.18 0.70 24.37
CA GLY A 109 0.58 -0.64 24.78
C GLY A 109 0.72 -0.73 26.30
N ASP A 110 0.27 -1.83 26.90
CA ASP A 110 0.45 -2.09 28.33
C ASP A 110 1.90 -2.49 28.68
N ASP A 111 2.66 -2.96 27.68
CA ASP A 111 4.06 -3.33 27.81
C ASP A 111 4.96 -2.37 27.01
N PRO A 112 5.74 -1.50 27.68
CA PRO A 112 6.65 -0.59 27.01
C PRO A 112 7.75 -1.28 26.18
N ALA A 113 8.03 -2.56 26.43
CA ALA A 113 9.01 -3.34 25.68
C ALA A 113 8.44 -3.93 24.37
N ASN A 114 7.11 -3.90 24.17
CA ASN A 114 6.46 -4.39 22.97
C ASN A 114 5.92 -3.21 22.12
N PRO A 115 6.64 -2.80 21.05
CA PRO A 115 6.19 -1.71 20.19
C PRO A 115 5.08 -2.12 19.22
N ILE A 116 4.74 -3.41 19.14
CA ILE A 116 3.78 -3.95 18.17
C ILE A 116 2.38 -3.97 18.74
N ARG A 117 1.43 -3.41 18.00
CA ARG A 117 0.02 -3.30 18.38
C ARG A 117 -0.89 -3.67 17.22
N ALA A 118 -1.94 -4.43 17.49
CA ALA A 118 -2.93 -4.78 16.49
C ALA A 118 -3.87 -3.61 16.18
N VAL A 119 -4.08 -3.33 14.89
CA VAL A 119 -5.18 -2.47 14.45
C VAL A 119 -6.47 -3.27 14.46
N VAL A 120 -7.57 -2.66 14.91
CA VAL A 120 -8.88 -3.30 14.85
C VAL A 120 -9.20 -3.62 13.38
N PRO A 121 -9.54 -4.89 13.04
CA PRO A 121 -9.79 -5.27 11.66
C PRO A 121 -11.00 -4.56 11.06
N TYR A 122 -10.91 -4.25 9.77
CA TYR A 122 -11.99 -3.68 8.96
C TYR A 122 -12.66 -4.76 8.09
N PRO A 123 -13.97 -5.00 8.27
CA PRO A 123 -14.71 -5.90 7.38
C PRO A 123 -15.07 -5.18 6.07
N PHE A 124 -14.48 -5.62 4.96
CA PHE A 124 -14.81 -5.13 3.62
C PHE A 124 -15.78 -6.08 2.91
N ASP A 125 -17.04 -5.66 2.76
CA ASP A 125 -18.06 -6.39 1.99
C ASP A 125 -17.92 -6.10 0.50
N ALA A 126 -17.19 -6.96 -0.22
CA ALA A 126 -16.96 -6.79 -1.64
C ALA A 126 -18.25 -6.98 -2.48
N VAL A 127 -19.25 -7.71 -1.99
CA VAL A 127 -20.51 -7.82 -2.75
C VAL A 127 -21.28 -6.50 -2.70
N ALA A 128 -21.28 -5.81 -1.55
CA ALA A 128 -21.86 -4.48 -1.43
C ALA A 128 -21.18 -3.42 -2.32
N TRP A 129 -19.88 -3.62 -2.62
CA TRP A 129 -19.10 -2.74 -3.49
C TRP A 129 -19.06 -3.15 -4.96
N ASN A 130 -19.70 -4.26 -5.36
CA ASN A 130 -19.80 -4.68 -6.76
C ASN A 130 -20.81 -3.82 -7.54
N ASN A 131 -20.44 -2.57 -7.84
CA ASN A 131 -21.30 -1.58 -8.49
C ASN A 131 -20.97 -1.37 -9.98
N GLY A 132 -20.27 -2.33 -10.60
CA GLY A 132 -19.81 -2.25 -11.99
C GLY A 132 -18.46 -1.55 -12.17
N VAL A 133 -17.88 -0.98 -11.10
CA VAL A 133 -16.48 -0.55 -11.11
C VAL A 133 -15.58 -1.79 -10.95
N PRO A 134 -14.59 -1.99 -11.84
CA PRO A 134 -13.81 -3.22 -11.86
C PRO A 134 -12.74 -3.30 -10.76
N LEU A 135 -12.45 -2.20 -10.07
CA LEU A 135 -11.36 -2.09 -9.13
C LEU A 135 -11.74 -1.16 -7.98
N HIS A 136 -11.50 -1.62 -6.76
CA HIS A 136 -11.64 -0.84 -5.54
C HIS A 136 -10.34 -0.91 -4.72
N VAL A 137 -9.99 0.18 -4.03
CA VAL A 137 -8.81 0.22 -3.16
C VAL A 137 -9.26 0.49 -1.73
N VAL A 138 -8.86 -0.38 -0.81
CA VAL A 138 -9.03 -0.15 0.62
C VAL A 138 -7.69 0.26 1.22
N GLU A 139 -7.66 1.40 1.89
CA GLU A 139 -6.46 1.96 2.51
C GLU A 139 -6.58 1.94 4.03
N LEU A 140 -5.53 1.47 4.71
CA LEU A 140 -5.29 1.68 6.13
C LEU A 140 -4.25 2.80 6.25
N VAL A 141 -4.63 3.90 6.90
CA VAL A 141 -3.74 5.04 7.17
C VAL A 141 -3.58 5.18 8.69
N VAL A 142 -2.34 5.27 9.17
CA VAL A 142 -2.04 5.37 10.61
C VAL A 142 -1.16 6.57 10.92
N SER A 143 -1.42 7.23 12.05
CA SER A 143 -0.64 8.38 12.55
C SER A 143 -0.88 8.60 14.04
N ASN A 144 0.11 9.13 14.77
CA ASN A 144 -0.10 9.60 16.15
C ASN A 144 -0.96 10.88 16.19
N ALA A 145 -0.99 11.66 15.10
CA ALA A 145 -1.77 12.89 15.03
C ALA A 145 -2.18 13.23 13.59
N PHE A 146 -3.46 13.06 13.28
CA PHE A 146 -4.03 13.55 12.02
C PHE A 146 -4.41 15.03 12.10
N LYS A 147 -4.35 15.72 10.96
CA LYS A 147 -4.89 17.09 10.84
C LYS A 147 -6.35 17.10 11.22
N ALA A 148 -6.73 18.12 11.99
CA ALA A 148 -8.13 18.41 12.23
C ALA A 148 -8.83 18.65 10.89
N ILE A 149 -10.06 18.15 10.78
CA ILE A 149 -10.84 18.26 9.55
C ILE A 149 -11.14 19.73 9.31
N THR A 150 -10.61 20.29 8.22
CA THR A 150 -10.96 21.64 7.78
C THR A 150 -11.49 21.60 6.36
N PRO A 151 -12.46 22.47 6.00
CA PRO A 151 -13.04 22.49 4.65
C PRO A 151 -12.01 22.75 3.53
N THR A 152 -10.85 23.32 3.87
CA THR A 152 -9.80 23.74 2.93
C THR A 152 -8.65 22.75 2.80
N ASP A 153 -8.65 21.64 3.55
CA ASP A 153 -7.54 20.69 3.48
C ASP A 153 -7.56 19.93 2.15
N ALA A 154 -6.43 19.92 1.44
CA ALA A 154 -6.31 19.31 0.11
C ALA A 154 -6.27 17.78 0.14
N ARG A 155 -6.05 17.19 1.32
CA ARG A 155 -6.10 15.74 1.57
C ARG A 155 -6.85 15.50 2.87
N GLN A 156 -8.15 15.82 2.83
CA GLN A 156 -9.02 15.70 3.98
C GLN A 156 -8.91 14.31 4.60
N ASN A 157 -8.78 14.27 5.92
CA ASN A 157 -8.74 13.06 6.74
C ASN A 157 -7.55 12.11 6.54
N HIS A 158 -6.67 12.38 5.58
CA HIS A 158 -5.52 11.52 5.28
C HIS A 158 -4.19 12.12 5.75
N SER A 159 -4.12 13.43 6.01
CA SER A 159 -2.85 14.09 6.36
C SER A 159 -2.54 14.07 7.86
N ALA A 160 -1.26 13.88 8.20
CA ALA A 160 -0.75 14.07 9.56
C ALA A 160 -0.58 15.56 9.90
N GLN A 161 -0.68 15.93 11.18
CA GLN A 161 -0.35 17.26 11.67
C GLN A 161 1.11 17.62 11.38
N ASP A 162 1.42 18.92 11.38
CA ASP A 162 2.79 19.37 11.11
C ASP A 162 3.73 18.81 12.18
N GLY A 163 4.83 18.17 11.74
CA GLY A 163 5.76 17.46 12.62
C GLY A 163 5.45 15.97 12.84
N PHE A 164 4.35 15.46 12.30
CA PHE A 164 3.97 14.05 12.31
C PHE A 164 3.97 13.47 10.89
N GLU A 165 3.94 12.14 10.80
CA GLU A 165 3.85 11.40 9.53
C GLU A 165 2.64 10.46 9.52
N THR A 166 2.26 10.03 8.32
CA THR A 166 1.31 8.93 8.13
C THR A 166 2.01 7.73 7.49
N ALA A 167 1.71 6.52 7.95
CA ALA A 167 1.99 5.28 7.23
C ALA A 167 0.71 4.78 6.53
N VAL A 168 0.86 4.19 5.33
CA VAL A 168 -0.27 3.74 4.50
C VAL A 168 -0.03 2.31 4.02
N TYR A 169 -1.03 1.44 4.15
CA TYR A 169 -1.09 0.13 3.52
C TYR A 169 -2.35 0.01 2.68
N ARG A 170 -2.29 -0.75 1.58
CA ARG A 170 -3.38 -0.83 0.60
C ARG A 170 -3.71 -2.27 0.25
N TRP A 171 -5.00 -2.56 0.15
CA TRP A 171 -5.52 -3.73 -0.55
C TRP A 171 -6.25 -3.28 -1.80
N VAL A 172 -6.03 -3.99 -2.90
CA VAL A 172 -6.64 -3.74 -4.20
C VAL A 172 -7.58 -4.90 -4.50
N PHE A 173 -8.87 -4.60 -4.59
CA PHE A 173 -9.91 -5.55 -4.95
C PHE A 173 -10.22 -5.42 -6.43
N GLN A 174 -9.86 -6.45 -7.21
CA GLN A 174 -10.16 -6.50 -8.63
C GLN A 174 -11.31 -7.48 -8.89
N TYR A 175 -12.40 -6.98 -9.46
CA TYR A 175 -13.56 -7.78 -9.80
C TYR A 175 -13.32 -8.49 -11.13
N VAL A 176 -13.43 -9.81 -11.13
CA VAL A 176 -13.22 -10.67 -12.30
C VAL A 176 -14.54 -11.37 -12.67
N PRO A 177 -14.74 -11.71 -13.95
CA PRO A 177 -15.95 -12.40 -14.39
C PRO A 177 -16.21 -13.70 -13.59
N ALA A 178 -17.49 -14.09 -13.50
CA ALA A 178 -17.86 -15.38 -12.93
C ALA A 178 -17.16 -16.53 -13.71
N GLY A 179 -16.57 -17.47 -12.98
CA GLY A 179 -15.82 -18.59 -13.54
C GLY A 179 -14.32 -18.33 -13.81
N ASP A 180 -13.81 -17.12 -13.58
CA ASP A 180 -12.36 -16.88 -13.57
C ASP A 180 -11.71 -17.62 -12.38
N ALA A 181 -10.66 -18.40 -12.65
CA ALA A 181 -9.98 -19.23 -11.65
C ALA A 181 -9.31 -18.45 -10.50
N ARG A 182 -9.09 -17.15 -10.68
CA ARG A 182 -8.51 -16.27 -9.64
C ARG A 182 -9.56 -15.74 -8.67
N GLY A 183 -10.81 -15.63 -9.11
CA GLY A 183 -11.88 -14.99 -8.35
C GLY A 183 -12.29 -15.82 -7.14
N ARG A 184 -12.33 -15.21 -5.95
CA ARG A 184 -12.81 -15.83 -4.70
C ARG A 184 -13.92 -15.01 -4.05
N CYS A 185 -14.71 -15.65 -3.18
CA CYS A 185 -15.87 -15.08 -2.49
C CYS A 185 -15.67 -14.99 -0.96
N GLN A 186 -14.43 -14.72 -0.53
CA GLN A 186 -14.01 -14.91 0.86
C GLN A 186 -13.70 -13.60 1.56
#